data_AF-U5VYK5-F1
#
_entry.id   AF-U5VYK5-F1
#
_cell.length_a   1.000
_cell.length_b   1.000
_cell.length_c   1.000
_cell.angle_alpha   90.00
_cell.angle_beta   90.00
_cell.angle_gamma   90.00
#
_symmetry.space_group_name_H-M   'P 1'
#
loop_
_entity.id
_entity.type
_entity.pdbx_description
1 polymer ?
#
loop_
_entity_poly.entity_id
_entity_poly.type
_entity_poly.pdbx_seq_one_letter_code
_entity_poly.pdbx_strand_id
1 'polypeptide(L)'
;MSGTGRLTATIGPRTRRIVYGTPGPAEIRAELGPISTVDLAHVIMLAEQKLLPADVAGRLLERITELRGTGFAAMVDVPAPRGLYLAYENLLTAELGTEVGGKLHTGRSRNDIKATTTALRLREQVTALAAELLRLQAILLNRARVHAGTVMPIYTHFQPAMPVTYGYYLTGLALAVGRDVLGLRQVLAGLDRSPLGAGAVAGTDLPIEPARTAELLGFAGPPVHATDAVASRDGVLRALAAAATAGVTLSRLGTDLQLWSTQEFGFLVFPDRLVGGSSAMPQKRNAFLLEHVKAAAGGAIGAWTAAASTMKSAPFTNSIEVGTEAVGGSGAALAALSDAVQLAQVLVSGAQPDAARMLQRTGEGFVTATVIANRLVRQGVPFRAAHHTVGAAVRAAVDAGETELPAIAELDAPMPPIGALVAEQDRGGGPGEHSAAWAAAVAGLADHASWFRAREAASRAASRALDEAVHDLIRTGATA
;
A
#
# COMPACT_ATOMS: atom_id res chain seq x y z
N MET A 1 -28.00 -12.25 25.90
CA MET A 1 -29.48 -12.19 25.92
C MET A 1 -30.07 -12.49 24.54
N SER A 2 -31.17 -13.24 24.45
CA SER A 2 -31.90 -13.47 23.19
C SER A 2 -32.83 -12.31 22.79
N GLY A 3 -33.13 -11.41 23.74
CA GLY A 3 -34.01 -10.24 23.53
C GLY A 3 -33.33 -8.90 23.78
N THR A 4 -33.75 -7.88 23.02
CA THR A 4 -33.38 -6.45 23.19
C THR A 4 -34.55 -5.63 23.74
N GLY A 5 -35.45 -6.26 24.49
CA GLY A 5 -36.74 -5.69 24.88
C GLY A 5 -37.78 -5.64 23.75
N ARG A 6 -37.37 -5.31 22.51
CA ARG A 6 -38.27 -5.23 21.33
C ARG A 6 -38.34 -6.52 20.50
N LEU A 7 -37.26 -7.28 20.44
CA LEU A 7 -37.18 -8.51 19.64
C LEU A 7 -37.19 -9.72 20.57
N THR A 8 -38.07 -10.68 20.30
CA THR A 8 -38.24 -11.91 21.10
C THR A 8 -37.45 -13.10 20.56
N ALA A 9 -36.87 -13.00 19.37
CA ALA A 9 -36.12 -14.06 18.71
C ALA A 9 -34.86 -13.54 18.00
N THR A 10 -33.98 -14.47 17.62
CA THR A 10 -32.81 -14.25 16.78
C THR A 10 -32.91 -15.08 15.50
N ILE A 11 -32.09 -14.75 14.50
CA ILE A 11 -31.96 -15.57 13.29
C ILE A 11 -31.52 -17.00 13.64
N GLY A 12 -31.99 -17.98 12.85
CA GLY A 12 -31.68 -19.40 13.08
C GLY A 12 -30.19 -19.74 12.89
N PRO A 13 -29.70 -20.89 13.40
CA PRO A 13 -28.28 -21.24 13.41
C PRO A 13 -27.60 -21.21 12.04
N ARG A 14 -28.30 -21.67 10.99
CA ARG A 14 -27.80 -21.64 9.61
C ARG A 14 -27.59 -20.21 9.11
N THR A 15 -28.60 -19.35 9.27
CA THR A 15 -28.51 -17.94 8.87
C THR A 15 -27.46 -17.20 9.68
N ARG A 16 -27.36 -17.49 10.98
CA ARG A 16 -26.33 -16.92 11.86
C ARG A 16 -24.92 -17.25 11.36
N ARG A 17 -24.66 -18.51 10.99
CA ARG A 17 -23.37 -18.93 10.44
C ARG A 17 -23.04 -18.23 9.12
N ILE A 18 -24.04 -17.98 8.27
CA ILE A 18 -23.86 -17.24 7.01
C ILE A 18 -23.49 -15.77 7.27
N VAL A 19 -24.19 -15.11 8.20
CA VAL A 19 -24.06 -13.66 8.43
C VAL A 19 -22.87 -13.30 9.32
N TYR A 20 -22.59 -14.10 10.35
CA TYR A 20 -21.58 -13.78 11.37
C TYR A 20 -20.42 -14.78 11.43
N GLY A 21 -20.49 -15.88 10.68
CA GLY A 21 -19.49 -16.95 10.74
C GLY A 21 -19.43 -17.68 12.08
N THR A 22 -18.31 -18.36 12.29
CA THR A 22 -17.89 -18.94 13.59
C THR A 22 -16.44 -18.46 13.80
N PRO A 23 -16.24 -17.27 14.38
CA PRO A 23 -14.90 -16.68 14.48
C PRO A 23 -14.03 -17.51 15.40
N GLY A 24 -12.83 -17.84 14.96
CA GLY A 24 -11.81 -18.45 15.80
C GLY A 24 -11.06 -17.39 16.63
N PRO A 25 -10.08 -17.81 17.44
CA PRO A 25 -9.33 -16.89 18.30
C PRO A 25 -8.64 -15.75 17.55
N ALA A 26 -8.19 -15.97 16.31
CA ALA A 26 -7.53 -14.95 15.51
C ALA A 26 -8.53 -13.89 14.99
N GLU A 27 -9.70 -14.33 14.50
CA GLU A 27 -10.76 -13.42 14.05
C GLU A 27 -11.31 -12.58 15.20
N ILE A 28 -11.48 -13.19 16.38
CA ILE A 28 -11.91 -12.46 17.59
C ILE A 28 -10.93 -11.35 17.94
N ARG A 29 -9.62 -11.64 17.96
CA ARG A 29 -8.60 -10.61 18.22
C ARG A 29 -8.60 -9.51 17.15
N ALA A 30 -8.73 -9.89 15.88
CA ALA A 30 -8.74 -8.94 14.77
C ALA A 30 -9.96 -8.00 14.79
N GLU A 31 -11.13 -8.50 15.25
CA GLU A 31 -12.33 -7.67 15.38
C GLU A 31 -12.33 -6.85 16.67
N LEU A 32 -12.09 -7.48 17.83
CA LEU A 32 -12.21 -6.83 19.14
C LEU A 32 -11.00 -5.96 19.53
N GLY A 33 -9.82 -6.18 18.95
CA GLY A 33 -8.63 -5.36 19.24
C GLY A 33 -8.84 -3.88 18.92
N PRO A 34 -9.24 -3.52 17.68
CA PRO A 34 -9.58 -2.14 17.33
C PRO A 34 -10.80 -1.61 18.09
N ILE A 35 -11.84 -2.44 18.29
CA ILE A 35 -13.04 -2.06 19.05
C ILE A 35 -12.69 -1.65 20.47
N SER A 36 -11.95 -2.47 21.19
CA SER A 36 -11.56 -2.17 22.58
C SER A 36 -10.63 -0.96 22.67
N THR A 37 -9.84 -0.65 21.64
CA THR A 37 -9.07 0.61 21.58
C THR A 37 -10.01 1.82 21.51
N VAL A 38 -11.07 1.73 20.70
CA VAL A 38 -12.15 2.72 20.63
C VAL A 38 -12.89 2.81 21.97
N ASP A 39 -13.13 1.68 22.64
CA ASP A 39 -13.79 1.63 23.94
C ASP A 39 -12.99 2.35 25.03
N LEU A 40 -11.68 2.11 25.11
CA LEU A 40 -10.80 2.78 26.07
C LEU A 40 -10.88 4.31 25.89
N ALA A 41 -10.69 4.80 24.66
CA ALA A 41 -10.76 6.23 24.38
C ALA A 41 -12.14 6.84 24.68
N HIS A 42 -13.21 6.10 24.38
CA HIS A 42 -14.59 6.53 24.63
C HIS A 42 -14.89 6.64 26.13
N VAL A 43 -14.48 5.64 26.92
CA VAL A 43 -14.70 5.64 28.38
C VAL A 43 -13.95 6.79 29.05
N ILE A 44 -12.72 7.09 28.62
CA ILE A 44 -11.97 8.27 29.09
C ILE A 44 -12.79 9.55 28.84
N MET A 45 -13.26 9.76 27.61
CA MET A 45 -14.06 10.94 27.27
C MET A 45 -15.35 11.02 28.09
N LEU A 46 -16.06 9.91 28.28
CA LEU A 46 -17.30 9.90 29.07
C LEU A 46 -17.05 10.29 30.53
N ALA A 47 -15.93 9.85 31.13
CA ALA A 47 -15.55 10.23 32.48
C ALA A 47 -15.17 11.72 32.57
N GLU A 48 -14.39 12.22 31.62
CA GLU A 48 -14.01 13.64 31.54
C GLU A 48 -15.25 14.56 31.37
N GLN A 49 -16.26 14.11 30.62
CA GLN A 49 -17.55 14.80 30.46
C GLN A 49 -18.55 14.55 31.59
N LYS A 50 -18.16 13.82 32.64
CA LYS A 50 -19.01 13.48 33.81
C LYS A 50 -20.28 12.71 33.44
N LEU A 51 -20.27 12.02 32.30
CA LEU A 51 -21.32 11.09 31.88
C LEU A 51 -21.13 9.71 32.53
N LEU A 52 -19.92 9.40 32.99
CA LEU A 52 -19.62 8.27 33.88
C LEU A 52 -18.90 8.75 35.15
N PRO A 53 -19.29 8.25 36.33
CA PRO A 53 -18.48 8.35 37.53
C PRO A 53 -17.09 7.71 37.34
N ALA A 54 -16.08 8.25 38.03
CA ALA A 54 -14.68 7.82 37.87
C ALA A 54 -14.47 6.35 38.28
N ASP A 55 -15.14 5.88 39.33
CA ASP A 55 -15.12 4.49 39.80
C ASP A 55 -15.71 3.53 38.76
N VAL A 56 -16.84 3.91 38.16
CA VAL A 56 -17.51 3.15 37.09
C VAL A 56 -16.62 3.06 35.86
N ALA A 57 -16.02 4.18 35.44
CA ALA A 57 -15.11 4.22 34.31
C ALA A 57 -13.84 3.40 34.56
N GLY A 58 -13.24 3.51 35.75
CA GLY A 58 -12.06 2.73 36.15
C GLY A 58 -12.30 1.22 36.06
N ARG A 59 -13.42 0.73 36.60
CA ARG A 59 -13.80 -0.70 36.52
C ARG A 59 -14.00 -1.20 35.09
N LEU A 60 -14.59 -0.37 34.21
CA LEU A 60 -14.69 -0.69 32.79
C LEU A 60 -13.31 -0.80 32.15
N LEU A 61 -12.47 0.21 32.32
CA LEU A 61 -11.13 0.27 31.72
C LEU A 61 -10.24 -0.89 32.17
N GLU A 62 -10.25 -1.22 33.46
CA GLU A 62 -9.51 -2.35 34.02
C GLU A 62 -9.93 -3.65 33.33
N ARG A 63 -11.23 -3.93 33.28
CA ARG A 63 -11.72 -5.17 32.69
C ARG A 63 -11.45 -5.26 31.18
N ILE A 64 -11.59 -4.15 30.45
CA ILE A 64 -11.26 -4.10 29.03
C ILE A 64 -9.77 -4.38 28.80
N THR A 65 -8.91 -3.84 29.67
CA THR A 65 -7.46 -4.03 29.61
C THR A 65 -7.07 -5.49 29.88
N GLU A 66 -7.69 -6.15 30.86
CA GLU A 66 -7.50 -7.59 31.12
C GLU A 66 -7.92 -8.47 29.92
N LEU A 67 -9.08 -8.19 29.32
CA LEU A 67 -9.56 -8.90 28.14
C LEU A 67 -8.58 -8.75 26.97
N ARG A 68 -8.02 -7.56 26.77
CA ARG A 68 -6.97 -7.32 25.77
C ARG A 68 -5.71 -8.12 26.08
N GLY A 69 -5.24 -8.10 27.32
CA GLY A 69 -4.02 -8.81 27.77
C GLY A 69 -4.10 -10.34 27.60
N THR A 70 -5.30 -10.90 27.71
CA THR A 70 -5.55 -12.33 27.47
C THR A 70 -5.90 -12.66 26.02
N GLY A 71 -5.84 -11.68 25.10
CA GLY A 71 -6.21 -11.86 23.70
C GLY A 71 -7.68 -12.24 23.51
N PHE A 72 -8.55 -11.75 24.39
CA PHE A 72 -9.99 -12.03 24.45
C PHE A 72 -10.31 -13.52 24.59
N ALA A 73 -9.50 -14.29 25.33
CA ALA A 73 -9.73 -15.72 25.55
C ALA A 73 -11.15 -16.02 26.09
N ALA A 74 -11.68 -15.13 26.93
CA ALA A 74 -13.04 -15.23 27.46
C ALA A 74 -14.15 -15.17 26.39
N MET A 75 -13.84 -14.80 25.15
CA MET A 75 -14.80 -14.66 24.04
C MET A 75 -14.89 -15.89 23.12
N VAL A 76 -13.96 -16.85 23.20
CA VAL A 76 -13.83 -17.95 22.21
C VAL A 76 -15.10 -18.80 22.09
N ASP A 77 -15.78 -19.06 23.22
CA ASP A 77 -17.00 -19.88 23.24
C ASP A 77 -18.28 -19.05 23.51
N VAL A 78 -18.18 -17.72 23.48
CA VAL A 78 -19.31 -16.84 23.80
C VAL A 78 -20.28 -16.79 22.60
N PRO A 79 -21.57 -17.14 22.77
CA PRO A 79 -22.53 -17.02 21.70
C PRO A 79 -22.73 -15.57 21.25
N ALA A 80 -22.35 -15.28 20.01
CA ALA A 80 -22.59 -14.03 19.28
C ALA A 80 -23.72 -14.12 18.22
N PRO A 81 -25.01 -14.30 18.59
CA PRO A 81 -26.12 -14.39 17.62
C PRO A 81 -26.43 -13.07 16.89
N ARG A 82 -25.81 -11.97 17.31
CA ARG A 82 -25.98 -10.63 16.74
C ARG A 82 -24.62 -9.93 16.47
N GLY A 83 -23.57 -10.73 16.28
CA GLY A 83 -22.19 -10.26 16.06
C GLY A 83 -21.36 -10.14 17.34
N LEU A 84 -20.03 -10.08 17.19
CA LEU A 84 -19.07 -10.13 18.30
C LEU A 84 -19.15 -8.92 19.22
N TYR A 85 -19.34 -7.70 18.69
CA TYR A 85 -19.46 -6.49 19.53
C TYR A 85 -20.54 -6.64 20.61
N LEU A 86 -21.74 -7.09 20.24
CA LEU A 86 -22.82 -7.26 21.21
C LEU A 86 -22.54 -8.42 22.17
N ALA A 87 -21.87 -9.47 21.72
CA ALA A 87 -21.45 -10.55 22.62
C ALA A 87 -20.46 -10.05 23.69
N TYR A 88 -19.51 -9.23 23.26
CA TYR A 88 -18.51 -8.58 24.10
C TYR A 88 -19.14 -7.61 25.11
N GLU A 89 -20.06 -6.74 24.67
CA GLU A 89 -20.78 -5.82 25.57
C GLU A 89 -21.67 -6.58 26.58
N ASN A 90 -22.29 -7.68 26.15
CA ASN A 90 -23.06 -8.54 27.05
C ASN A 90 -22.17 -9.23 28.08
N LEU A 91 -20.94 -9.64 27.71
CA LEU A 91 -19.97 -10.21 28.65
C LEU A 91 -19.62 -9.17 29.73
N LEU A 92 -19.27 -7.95 29.33
CA LEU A 92 -18.96 -6.86 30.27
C LEU A 92 -20.15 -6.55 31.19
N THR A 93 -21.36 -6.53 30.66
CA THR A 93 -22.58 -6.30 31.45
C THR A 93 -22.87 -7.45 32.42
N ALA A 94 -22.64 -8.70 32.00
CA ALA A 94 -22.85 -9.87 32.85
C ALA A 94 -21.82 -9.94 34.00
N GLU A 95 -20.58 -9.56 33.74
CA GLU A 95 -19.50 -9.60 34.73
C GLU A 95 -19.51 -8.39 35.68
N LEU A 96 -19.78 -7.18 35.16
CA LEU A 96 -19.68 -5.93 35.93
C LEU A 96 -21.04 -5.39 36.43
N GLY A 97 -22.14 -5.96 35.94
CA GLY A 97 -23.50 -5.48 36.20
C GLY A 97 -23.94 -4.33 35.29
N THR A 98 -25.25 -4.12 35.16
CA THR A 98 -25.84 -3.08 34.29
C THR A 98 -25.40 -1.67 34.65
N GLU A 99 -25.19 -1.38 35.94
CA GLU A 99 -24.75 -0.07 36.42
C GLU A 99 -23.31 0.31 36.02
N VAL A 100 -22.52 -0.66 35.56
CA VAL A 100 -21.15 -0.45 35.08
C VAL A 100 -21.01 -0.86 33.62
N GLY A 101 -21.14 -2.16 33.34
CA GLY A 101 -21.01 -2.71 31.99
C GLY A 101 -22.03 -2.15 31.00
N GLY A 102 -23.26 -1.90 31.46
CA GLY A 102 -24.34 -1.37 30.62
C GLY A 102 -24.14 0.09 30.18
N LYS A 103 -23.23 0.83 30.82
CA LYS A 103 -23.00 2.26 30.52
C LYS A 103 -21.97 2.50 29.41
N LEU A 104 -21.29 1.45 28.93
CA LEU A 104 -20.27 1.56 27.87
C LEU A 104 -20.85 2.09 26.54
N HIS A 105 -22.11 1.81 26.22
CA HIS A 105 -22.74 2.26 24.96
C HIS A 105 -23.22 3.73 24.97
N THR A 106 -23.09 4.43 26.09
CA THR A 106 -23.58 5.82 26.25
C THR A 106 -23.00 6.74 25.17
N GLY A 107 -23.86 7.45 24.43
CA GLY A 107 -23.45 8.46 23.45
C GLY A 107 -22.83 7.94 22.15
N ARG A 108 -22.94 6.64 21.83
CA ARG A 108 -22.38 6.05 20.60
C ARG A 108 -23.29 4.98 19.98
N SER A 109 -22.88 4.44 18.83
CA SER A 109 -23.58 3.39 18.11
C SER A 109 -22.62 2.34 17.57
N ARG A 110 -23.15 1.20 17.14
CA ARG A 110 -22.36 0.25 16.33
C ARG A 110 -21.90 0.88 14.99
N ASN A 111 -22.61 1.89 14.49
CA ASN A 111 -22.34 2.48 13.19
C ASN A 111 -21.04 3.31 13.20
N ASP A 112 -20.90 4.23 14.14
CA ASP A 112 -19.70 5.06 14.28
C ASP A 112 -18.52 4.27 14.87
N ILE A 113 -18.76 3.30 15.77
CA ILE A 113 -17.72 2.31 16.18
C ILE A 113 -17.17 1.57 14.96
N LYS A 114 -18.05 1.04 14.10
CA LYS A 114 -17.63 0.29 12.92
C LYS A 114 -16.92 1.17 11.89
N ALA A 115 -17.39 2.39 11.66
CA ALA A 115 -16.71 3.35 10.80
C ALA A 115 -15.30 3.66 11.32
N THR A 116 -15.18 3.91 12.63
CA THR A 116 -13.90 4.24 13.29
C THR A 116 -12.92 3.07 13.24
N THR A 117 -13.36 1.86 13.57
CA THR A 117 -12.48 0.67 13.50
C THR A 117 -12.05 0.34 12.08
N THR A 118 -12.91 0.57 11.08
CA THR A 118 -12.50 0.44 9.67
C THR A 118 -11.47 1.50 9.27
N ALA A 119 -11.65 2.76 9.69
CA ALA A 119 -10.67 3.81 9.44
C ALA A 119 -9.31 3.51 10.10
N LEU A 120 -9.30 3.04 11.36
CA LEU A 120 -8.08 2.65 12.06
C LEU A 120 -7.34 1.52 11.33
N ARG A 121 -8.04 0.42 10.99
CA ARG A 121 -7.45 -0.70 10.24
C ARG A 121 -6.89 -0.26 8.89
N LEU A 122 -7.63 0.57 8.17
CA LEU A 122 -7.19 1.05 6.87
C LEU A 122 -5.98 1.97 6.98
N ARG A 123 -5.94 2.85 7.99
CA ARG A 123 -4.77 3.70 8.28
C ARG A 123 -3.53 2.84 8.56
N GLU A 124 -3.66 1.79 9.36
CA GLU A 124 -2.57 0.86 9.66
C GLU A 124 -2.07 0.15 8.39
N GLN A 125 -2.97 -0.48 7.64
CA GLN A 125 -2.64 -1.25 6.43
C GLN A 125 -2.03 -0.38 5.33
N VAL A 126 -2.58 0.81 5.10
CA VAL A 126 -2.05 1.75 4.10
C VAL A 126 -0.70 2.31 4.55
N THR A 127 -0.50 2.55 5.84
CA THR A 127 0.81 2.97 6.38
C THR A 127 1.86 1.87 6.21
N ALA A 128 1.51 0.61 6.49
CA ALA A 128 2.40 -0.53 6.28
C ALA A 128 2.81 -0.69 4.80
N LEU A 129 1.84 -0.64 3.88
CA LEU A 129 2.11 -0.69 2.44
C LEU A 129 3.00 0.48 1.97
N ALA A 130 2.73 1.69 2.46
CA ALA A 130 3.56 2.85 2.15
C ALA A 130 5.01 2.68 2.64
N ALA A 131 5.20 2.07 3.81
CA ALA A 131 6.53 1.75 4.33
C ALA A 131 7.27 0.76 3.42
N GLU A 132 6.60 -0.29 2.93
CA GLU A 132 7.22 -1.25 2.02
C GLU A 132 7.58 -0.61 0.66
N LEU A 133 6.73 0.24 0.12
CA LEU A 133 7.04 0.97 -1.12
C LEU A 133 8.20 1.95 -0.93
N LEU A 134 8.28 2.60 0.24
CA LEU A 134 9.41 3.47 0.58
C LEU A 134 10.74 2.69 0.63
N ARG A 135 10.73 1.48 1.20
CA ARG A 135 11.91 0.59 1.20
C ARG A 135 12.27 0.16 -0.21
N LEU A 136 11.29 -0.21 -1.04
CA LEU A 136 11.53 -0.55 -2.44
C LEU A 136 12.12 0.63 -3.22
N GLN A 137 11.61 1.86 -3.01
CA GLN A 137 12.16 3.07 -3.62
C GLN A 137 13.64 3.27 -3.24
N ALA A 138 13.99 3.11 -1.96
CA ALA A 138 15.36 3.20 -1.49
C ALA A 138 16.28 2.13 -2.12
N ILE A 139 15.80 0.89 -2.23
CA ILE A 139 16.53 -0.21 -2.87
C ILE A 139 16.77 0.09 -4.36
N LEU A 140 15.74 0.54 -5.08
CA LEU A 140 15.86 0.93 -6.48
C LEU A 140 16.89 2.04 -6.67
N LEU A 141 16.87 3.09 -5.84
CA LEU A 141 17.83 4.19 -5.92
C LEU A 141 19.26 3.75 -5.57
N ASN A 142 19.42 2.87 -4.60
CA ASN A 142 20.72 2.30 -4.27
C ASN A 142 21.27 1.49 -5.46
N ARG A 143 20.48 0.57 -6.02
CA ARG A 143 20.88 -0.21 -7.20
C ARG A 143 21.10 0.66 -8.42
N ALA A 144 20.32 1.74 -8.57
CA ALA A 144 20.49 2.70 -9.64
C ALA A 144 21.85 3.38 -9.60
N ARG A 145 22.33 3.76 -8.40
CA ARG A 145 23.66 4.33 -8.20
C ARG A 145 24.77 3.33 -8.50
N VAL A 146 24.63 2.09 -8.01
CA VAL A 146 25.62 1.02 -8.26
C VAL A 146 25.77 0.73 -9.76
N HIS A 147 24.67 0.77 -10.51
CA HIS A 147 24.64 0.47 -11.95
C HIS A 147 24.54 1.72 -12.84
N ALA A 148 24.98 2.88 -12.33
CA ALA A 148 24.93 4.14 -13.08
C ALA A 148 25.71 4.06 -14.41
N GLY A 149 26.77 3.24 -14.47
CA GLY A 149 27.58 3.02 -15.68
C GLY A 149 27.30 1.71 -16.42
N THR A 150 26.34 0.89 -16.00
CA THR A 150 26.02 -0.38 -16.68
C THR A 150 25.19 -0.11 -17.92
N VAL A 151 25.84 -0.02 -19.08
CA VAL A 151 25.19 0.27 -20.37
C VAL A 151 24.29 -0.88 -20.81
N MET A 152 23.09 -0.55 -21.29
CA MET A 152 22.11 -1.48 -21.85
C MET A 152 21.24 -0.80 -22.91
N PRO A 153 20.57 -1.53 -23.82
CA PRO A 153 19.55 -0.94 -24.66
C PRO A 153 18.24 -0.78 -23.86
N ILE A 154 17.52 0.33 -24.04
CA ILE A 154 16.12 0.46 -23.62
C ILE A 154 15.20 -0.09 -24.71
N TYR A 155 14.01 -0.58 -24.33
CA TYR A 155 13.09 -1.22 -25.26
C TYR A 155 11.79 -0.44 -25.42
N THR A 156 11.30 -0.41 -26.66
CA THR A 156 9.95 0.06 -27.01
C THR A 156 9.33 -0.97 -27.94
N HIS A 157 8.09 -1.39 -27.68
CA HIS A 157 7.44 -2.48 -28.45
C HIS A 157 8.27 -3.78 -28.46
N PHE A 158 9.02 -4.04 -27.37
CA PHE A 158 9.98 -5.15 -27.27
C PHE A 158 11.12 -5.13 -28.31
N GLN A 159 11.34 -4.00 -28.99
CA GLN A 159 12.48 -3.77 -29.87
C GLN A 159 13.50 -2.89 -29.17
N PRO A 160 14.81 -3.17 -29.32
CA PRO A 160 15.85 -2.31 -28.77
C PRO A 160 15.79 -0.94 -29.45
N ALA A 161 15.81 0.13 -28.67
CA ALA A 161 15.50 1.47 -29.14
C ALA A 161 16.72 2.40 -29.07
N MET A 162 17.25 2.65 -27.87
CA MET A 162 18.35 3.59 -27.64
C MET A 162 19.27 3.10 -26.50
N PRO A 163 20.56 3.51 -26.48
CA PRO A 163 21.46 3.12 -25.42
C PRO A 163 21.19 3.97 -24.17
N VAL A 164 21.04 3.32 -23.03
CA VAL A 164 20.88 3.92 -21.70
C VAL A 164 21.79 3.19 -20.70
N THR A 165 21.66 3.47 -19.40
CA THR A 165 22.21 2.61 -18.35
C THR A 165 21.11 1.93 -17.55
N TYR A 166 21.42 0.75 -16.99
CA TYR A 166 20.52 0.06 -16.07
C TYR A 166 20.21 0.95 -14.85
N GLY A 167 21.18 1.73 -14.39
CA GLY A 167 20.97 2.70 -13.32
C GLY A 167 19.97 3.80 -13.67
N TYR A 168 20.02 4.31 -14.90
CA TYR A 168 19.03 5.26 -15.41
C TYR A 168 17.62 4.66 -15.44
N TYR A 169 17.46 3.43 -15.96
CA TYR A 169 16.18 2.71 -15.95
C TYR A 169 15.61 2.54 -14.54
N LEU A 170 16.43 2.07 -13.58
CA LEU A 170 16.02 1.89 -12.19
C LEU A 170 15.61 3.19 -11.50
N THR A 171 16.23 4.32 -11.87
CA THR A 171 15.84 5.65 -11.36
C THR A 171 14.45 6.04 -11.85
N GLY A 172 14.13 5.76 -13.12
CA GLY A 172 12.78 5.95 -13.67
C GLY A 172 11.71 5.16 -12.90
N LEU A 173 12.01 3.91 -12.54
CA LEU A 173 11.14 3.10 -11.68
C LEU A 173 11.02 3.65 -10.26
N ALA A 174 12.13 4.09 -9.65
CA ALA A 174 12.11 4.68 -8.31
C ALA A 174 11.22 5.94 -8.26
N LEU A 175 11.20 6.74 -9.32
CA LEU A 175 10.30 7.89 -9.44
C LEU A 175 8.82 7.46 -9.55
N ALA A 176 8.53 6.35 -10.24
CA ALA A 176 7.18 5.79 -10.28
C ALA A 176 6.72 5.31 -8.91
N VAL A 177 7.55 4.54 -8.21
CA VAL A 177 7.26 4.09 -6.83
C VAL A 177 7.10 5.28 -5.87
N GLY A 178 7.88 6.35 -6.02
CA GLY A 178 7.69 7.57 -5.24
C GLY A 178 6.30 8.21 -5.42
N ARG A 179 5.78 8.21 -6.66
CA ARG A 179 4.40 8.66 -6.92
C ARG A 179 3.36 7.71 -6.32
N ASP A 180 3.64 6.41 -6.30
CA ASP A 180 2.76 5.44 -5.64
C ASP A 180 2.70 5.69 -4.11
N VAL A 181 3.84 6.00 -3.47
CA VAL A 181 3.89 6.44 -2.06
C VAL A 181 3.09 7.73 -1.85
N LEU A 182 3.20 8.71 -2.76
CA LEU A 182 2.40 9.94 -2.70
C LEU A 182 0.89 9.66 -2.74
N GLY A 183 0.45 8.72 -3.57
CA GLY A 183 -0.95 8.30 -3.62
C GLY A 183 -1.44 7.76 -2.27
N LEU A 184 -0.65 6.92 -1.60
CA LEU A 184 -1.00 6.40 -0.27
C LEU A 184 -0.97 7.49 0.82
N ARG A 185 -0.09 8.50 0.72
CA ARG A 185 -0.10 9.68 1.60
C ARG A 185 -1.43 10.44 1.49
N GLN A 186 -1.95 10.60 0.27
CA GLN A 186 -3.23 11.27 0.03
C GLN A 186 -4.41 10.47 0.59
N VAL A 187 -4.38 9.14 0.48
CA VAL A 187 -5.37 8.25 1.12
C VAL A 187 -5.39 8.48 2.62
N LEU A 188 -4.22 8.47 3.26
CA LEU A 188 -4.08 8.65 4.71
C LEU A 188 -4.54 10.02 5.18
N ALA A 189 -4.22 11.09 4.44
CA ALA A 189 -4.72 12.44 4.73
C ALA A 189 -6.26 12.50 4.70
N GLY A 190 -6.89 11.81 3.75
CA GLY A 190 -8.35 11.72 3.68
C GLY A 190 -8.98 10.71 4.66
N LEU A 191 -8.21 10.13 5.58
CA LEU A 191 -8.66 9.26 6.67
C LEU A 191 -8.34 9.86 8.06
N ASP A 192 -7.86 11.10 8.13
CA ASP A 192 -7.35 11.69 9.38
C ASP A 192 -8.46 12.24 10.30
N ARG A 193 -9.75 12.08 9.99
CA ARG A 193 -10.85 12.41 10.91
C ARG A 193 -11.49 11.16 11.50
N SER A 194 -11.73 11.18 12.81
CA SER A 194 -12.41 10.10 13.52
C SER A 194 -13.90 10.12 13.19
N PRO A 195 -14.53 8.98 12.86
CA PRO A 195 -15.98 8.89 12.74
C PRO A 195 -16.72 8.88 14.09
N LEU A 196 -16.04 8.58 15.20
CA LEU A 196 -16.65 8.38 16.51
C LEU A 196 -17.33 9.66 17.02
N GLY A 197 -18.52 9.52 17.62
CA GLY A 197 -19.37 10.63 18.06
C GLY A 197 -20.48 10.97 17.05
N ALA A 198 -20.45 10.39 15.85
CA ALA A 198 -21.55 10.46 14.90
C ALA A 198 -22.79 9.66 15.34
N GLY A 199 -22.66 8.79 16.34
CA GLY A 199 -23.73 7.95 16.85
C GLY A 199 -24.29 7.06 15.74
N ALA A 200 -25.62 6.90 15.71
CA ALA A 200 -26.25 6.06 14.71
C ALA A 200 -26.21 6.69 13.30
N VAL A 201 -26.43 8.00 13.19
CA VAL A 201 -26.50 8.72 11.91
C VAL A 201 -26.50 10.26 12.04
N ALA A 202 -26.90 10.79 13.20
CA ALA A 202 -27.17 12.22 13.40
C ALA A 202 -26.55 12.79 14.70
N GLY A 203 -25.50 12.16 15.23
CA GLY A 203 -24.88 12.56 16.50
C GLY A 203 -25.68 12.12 17.72
N THR A 204 -25.61 12.91 18.78
CA THR A 204 -26.29 12.69 20.06
C THR A 204 -26.62 14.03 20.72
N ASP A 205 -27.65 14.04 21.57
CA ASP A 205 -28.04 15.12 22.47
C ASP A 205 -27.28 15.11 23.81
N LEU A 206 -26.41 14.11 24.03
CA LEU A 206 -25.51 14.07 25.17
C LEU A 206 -24.29 14.99 24.95
N PRO A 207 -23.78 15.65 26.00
CA PRO A 207 -22.62 16.55 25.92
C PRO A 207 -21.31 15.75 25.84
N ILE A 208 -21.12 14.99 24.76
CA ILE A 208 -19.87 14.28 24.47
C ILE A 208 -18.81 15.24 23.89
N GLU A 209 -17.53 14.86 23.98
CA GLU A 209 -16.41 15.60 23.38
C GLU A 209 -15.68 14.73 22.32
N PRO A 210 -16.16 14.69 21.06
CA PRO A 210 -15.56 13.86 20.02
C PRO A 210 -14.13 14.25 19.65
N ALA A 211 -13.70 15.50 19.89
CA ALA A 211 -12.32 15.89 19.61
C ALA A 211 -11.35 15.15 20.56
N ARG A 212 -11.77 14.90 21.80
CA ARG A 212 -10.98 14.14 22.77
C ARG A 212 -10.78 12.69 22.34
N THR A 213 -11.83 12.01 21.90
CA THR A 213 -11.69 10.63 21.42
C THR A 213 -10.87 10.58 20.13
N ALA A 214 -11.00 11.56 19.24
CA ALA A 214 -10.18 11.67 18.04
C ALA A 214 -8.68 11.80 18.39
N GLU A 215 -8.33 12.68 19.34
CA GLU A 215 -6.96 12.87 19.83
C GLU A 215 -6.37 11.56 20.38
N LEU A 216 -7.08 10.90 21.30
CA LEU A 216 -6.64 9.65 21.93
C LEU A 216 -6.49 8.50 20.92
N LEU A 217 -7.26 8.52 19.84
CA LEU A 217 -7.17 7.56 18.73
C LEU A 217 -6.21 8.02 17.61
N GLY A 218 -5.50 9.12 17.81
CA GLY A 218 -4.49 9.65 16.90
C GLY A 218 -5.05 10.19 15.57
N PHE A 219 -6.31 10.58 15.53
CA PHE A 219 -6.89 11.34 14.42
C PHE A 219 -6.60 12.84 14.59
N ALA A 220 -6.64 13.60 13.50
CA ALA A 220 -6.46 15.05 13.50
C ALA A 220 -7.71 15.80 13.98
N GLY A 221 -8.87 15.15 14.06
CA GLY A 221 -10.07 15.79 14.58
C GLY A 221 -11.33 14.93 14.53
N PRO A 222 -12.44 15.49 15.06
CA PRO A 222 -13.75 14.82 15.13
C PRO A 222 -14.43 14.74 13.75
N PRO A 223 -15.55 14.00 13.65
CA PRO A 223 -16.35 13.98 12.43
C PRO A 223 -16.88 15.39 12.13
N VAL A 224 -16.91 15.79 10.86
CA VAL A 224 -17.49 17.08 10.43
C VAL A 224 -19.01 16.97 10.34
N HIS A 225 -19.51 15.82 9.88
CA HIS A 225 -20.93 15.57 9.69
C HIS A 225 -21.26 14.12 10.05
N ALA A 226 -22.24 13.92 10.93
CA ALA A 226 -22.54 12.60 11.50
C ALA A 226 -22.96 11.57 10.43
N THR A 227 -23.82 11.98 9.49
CA THR A 227 -24.30 11.06 8.45
C THR A 227 -23.19 10.63 7.51
N ASP A 228 -22.28 11.56 7.17
CA ASP A 228 -21.14 11.26 6.30
C ASP A 228 -20.18 10.28 6.99
N ALA A 229 -19.85 10.55 8.25
CA ALA A 229 -18.96 9.73 9.07
C ALA A 229 -19.39 8.26 9.14
N VAL A 230 -20.70 7.98 9.20
CA VAL A 230 -21.20 6.59 9.25
C VAL A 230 -21.50 6.01 7.87
N ALA A 231 -21.87 6.83 6.87
CA ALA A 231 -22.25 6.38 5.54
C ALA A 231 -21.05 6.12 4.62
N SER A 232 -20.05 7.01 4.62
CA SER A 232 -18.97 6.97 3.63
C SER A 232 -17.94 5.89 3.93
N ARG A 233 -17.53 5.14 2.90
CA ARG A 233 -16.35 4.25 2.90
C ARG A 233 -15.46 4.51 1.69
N ASP A 234 -15.51 5.73 1.17
CA ASP A 234 -14.71 6.16 0.01
C ASP A 234 -13.20 5.97 0.22
N GLY A 235 -12.72 6.08 1.47
CA GLY A 235 -11.34 5.80 1.84
C GLY A 235 -10.90 4.38 1.45
N VAL A 236 -11.78 3.38 1.51
CA VAL A 236 -11.51 2.01 1.05
C VAL A 236 -11.30 1.99 -0.47
N LEU A 237 -12.15 2.68 -1.22
CA LEU A 237 -12.01 2.78 -2.68
C LEU A 237 -10.71 3.50 -3.06
N ARG A 238 -10.37 4.60 -2.37
CA ARG A 238 -9.14 5.36 -2.60
C ARG A 238 -7.90 4.52 -2.26
N ALA A 239 -7.92 3.78 -1.16
CA ALA A 239 -6.84 2.87 -0.76
C ALA A 239 -6.64 1.75 -1.79
N LEU A 240 -7.71 1.09 -2.22
CA LEU A 240 -7.65 0.02 -3.21
C LEU A 240 -7.23 0.51 -4.59
N ALA A 241 -7.63 1.73 -4.99
CA ALA A 241 -7.17 2.34 -6.24
C ALA A 241 -5.66 2.67 -6.20
N ALA A 242 -5.17 3.23 -5.10
CA ALA A 242 -3.75 3.50 -4.91
C ALA A 242 -2.93 2.19 -4.89
N ALA A 243 -3.43 1.16 -4.21
CA ALA A 243 -2.86 -0.18 -4.20
C ALA A 243 -2.84 -0.79 -5.62
N ALA A 244 -3.94 -0.74 -6.37
CA ALA A 244 -4.00 -1.22 -7.73
C ALA A 244 -2.99 -0.51 -8.65
N THR A 245 -2.83 0.81 -8.48
CA THR A 245 -1.86 1.61 -9.24
C THR A 245 -0.43 1.15 -8.95
N ALA A 246 -0.06 0.99 -7.67
CA ALA A 246 1.24 0.46 -7.28
C ALA A 246 1.45 -0.98 -7.80
N GLY A 247 0.42 -1.82 -7.74
CA GLY A 247 0.45 -3.17 -8.31
C GLY A 247 0.74 -3.18 -9.81
N VAL A 248 0.16 -2.24 -10.58
CA VAL A 248 0.47 -2.07 -12.01
C VAL A 248 1.93 -1.67 -12.23
N THR A 249 2.47 -0.75 -11.43
CA THR A 249 3.91 -0.41 -11.44
C THR A 249 4.77 -1.65 -11.22
N LEU A 250 4.48 -2.46 -10.19
CA LEU A 250 5.19 -3.70 -9.89
C LEU A 250 5.07 -4.76 -11.00
N SER A 251 3.90 -4.87 -11.63
CA SER A 251 3.68 -5.84 -12.70
C SER A 251 4.50 -5.50 -13.95
N ARG A 252 4.66 -4.20 -14.26
CA ARG A 252 5.55 -3.73 -15.33
C ARG A 252 7.01 -4.02 -15.01
N LEU A 253 7.47 -3.67 -13.81
CA LEU A 253 8.80 -4.05 -13.31
C LEU A 253 9.03 -5.56 -13.44
N GLY A 254 8.09 -6.37 -12.96
CA GLY A 254 8.20 -7.82 -12.97
C GLY A 254 8.26 -8.39 -14.40
N THR A 255 7.55 -7.76 -15.35
CA THR A 255 7.60 -8.14 -16.77
C THR A 255 8.98 -7.89 -17.37
N ASP A 256 9.55 -6.71 -17.13
CA ASP A 256 10.88 -6.35 -17.65
C ASP A 256 11.96 -7.25 -17.04
N LEU A 257 11.97 -7.44 -15.71
CA LEU A 257 12.92 -8.34 -15.05
C LEU A 257 12.78 -9.79 -15.52
N GLN A 258 11.56 -10.27 -15.75
CA GLN A 258 11.30 -11.63 -16.22
C GLN A 258 11.90 -11.82 -17.61
N LEU A 259 11.61 -10.88 -18.53
CA LEU A 259 12.13 -10.90 -19.89
C LEU A 259 13.66 -10.82 -19.90
N TRP A 260 14.24 -9.95 -19.10
CA TRP A 260 15.69 -9.78 -19.00
C TRP A 260 16.40 -10.98 -18.37
N SER A 261 15.69 -11.81 -17.63
CA SER A 261 16.22 -13.04 -17.04
C SER A 261 16.07 -14.30 -17.90
N THR A 262 15.44 -14.20 -19.09
CA THR A 262 15.37 -15.36 -20.00
C THR A 262 16.74 -15.66 -20.60
N GLN A 263 16.90 -16.88 -21.15
CA GLN A 263 18.15 -17.27 -21.80
C GLN A 263 18.44 -16.44 -23.06
N GLU A 264 17.40 -16.01 -23.76
CA GLU A 264 17.50 -15.23 -25.00
C GLU A 264 18.03 -13.81 -24.74
N PHE A 265 17.56 -13.16 -23.68
CA PHE A 265 18.08 -11.85 -23.26
C PHE A 265 19.39 -12.00 -22.50
N GLY A 266 19.39 -12.78 -21.42
CA GLY A 266 20.56 -13.04 -20.57
C GLY A 266 21.08 -11.79 -19.85
N PHE A 267 20.24 -10.77 -19.68
CA PHE A 267 20.63 -9.50 -19.08
C PHE A 267 20.75 -9.58 -17.56
N LEU A 268 19.90 -10.37 -16.93
CA LEU A 268 19.86 -10.53 -15.48
C LEU A 268 19.99 -11.99 -15.10
N VAL A 269 20.80 -12.25 -14.08
CA VAL A 269 20.83 -13.53 -13.37
C VAL A 269 20.33 -13.30 -11.94
N PHE A 270 19.48 -14.21 -11.47
CA PHE A 270 19.07 -14.25 -10.08
C PHE A 270 19.83 -15.33 -9.32
N PRO A 271 20.21 -15.08 -8.05
CA PRO A 271 20.85 -16.08 -7.20
C PRO A 271 19.89 -17.25 -6.92
N ASP A 272 20.46 -18.44 -6.66
CA ASP A 272 19.70 -19.69 -6.53
C ASP A 272 18.54 -19.63 -5.54
N ARG A 273 18.71 -18.90 -4.43
CA ARG A 273 17.65 -18.70 -3.42
C ARG A 273 16.41 -17.94 -3.92
N LEU A 274 16.48 -17.30 -5.08
CA LEU A 274 15.39 -16.50 -5.67
C LEU A 274 14.80 -17.15 -6.94
N VAL A 275 15.26 -18.34 -7.31
CA VAL A 275 14.77 -19.10 -8.46
C VAL A 275 14.39 -20.52 -8.08
N GLY A 276 13.45 -21.10 -8.81
CA GLY A 276 13.02 -22.49 -8.64
C GLY A 276 13.56 -23.37 -9.76
N GLY A 277 14.02 -24.58 -9.42
CA GLY A 277 14.32 -25.63 -10.40
C GLY A 277 13.05 -26.26 -10.98
N SER A 278 13.21 -27.08 -12.03
CA SER A 278 12.14 -27.98 -12.49
C SER A 278 12.43 -29.42 -12.07
N SER A 279 11.39 -30.16 -11.69
CA SER A 279 11.50 -31.58 -11.36
C SER A 279 11.87 -32.46 -12.57
N ALA A 280 11.59 -32.02 -13.80
CA ALA A 280 11.84 -32.80 -15.03
C ALA A 280 12.97 -32.25 -15.91
N MET A 281 13.28 -30.95 -15.80
CA MET A 281 14.24 -30.26 -16.69
C MET A 281 15.42 -29.70 -15.87
N PRO A 282 16.60 -30.36 -15.88
CA PRO A 282 17.72 -29.99 -15.02
C PRO A 282 18.31 -28.60 -15.33
N GLN A 283 18.15 -28.10 -16.56
CA GLN A 283 18.60 -26.77 -16.98
C GLN A 283 17.67 -25.63 -16.57
N LYS A 284 16.44 -25.92 -16.13
CA LYS A 284 15.39 -24.90 -15.98
C LYS A 284 15.53 -24.15 -14.65
N ARG A 285 15.76 -22.83 -14.75
CA ARG A 285 15.81 -21.87 -13.63
C ARG A 285 14.65 -20.89 -13.77
N ASN A 286 13.63 -21.03 -12.92
CA ASN A 286 12.41 -20.22 -12.99
C ASN A 286 12.48 -19.06 -12.00
N ALA A 287 12.40 -17.82 -12.49
CA ALA A 287 12.24 -16.63 -11.64
C ALA A 287 10.78 -16.49 -11.13
N PHE A 288 10.22 -17.57 -10.58
CA PHE A 288 8.79 -17.70 -10.23
C PHE A 288 8.28 -16.63 -9.26
N LEU A 289 9.16 -16.06 -8.42
CA LEU A 289 8.80 -14.94 -7.54
C LEU A 289 8.32 -13.70 -8.32
N LEU A 290 8.83 -13.47 -9.54
CA LEU A 290 8.34 -12.39 -10.42
C LEU A 290 6.90 -12.64 -10.88
N GLU A 291 6.48 -13.90 -11.04
CA GLU A 291 5.11 -14.25 -11.40
C GLU A 291 4.15 -13.88 -10.26
N HIS A 292 4.54 -14.13 -9.00
CA HIS A 292 3.80 -13.67 -7.83
C HIS A 292 3.69 -12.13 -7.77
N VAL A 293 4.80 -11.42 -7.99
CA VAL A 293 4.81 -9.93 -8.03
C VAL A 293 3.85 -9.40 -9.10
N LYS A 294 3.87 -10.00 -10.30
CA LYS A 294 3.02 -9.59 -11.41
C LYS A 294 1.54 -9.85 -11.15
N ALA A 295 1.21 -10.98 -10.53
CA ALA A 295 -0.16 -11.38 -10.26
C ALA A 295 -0.84 -10.49 -9.20
N ALA A 296 -0.07 -9.89 -8.29
CA ALA A 296 -0.60 -9.11 -7.16
C ALA A 296 -1.50 -7.93 -7.59
N ALA A 297 -1.22 -7.31 -8.75
CA ALA A 297 -2.06 -6.25 -9.30
C ALA A 297 -3.53 -6.69 -9.49
N GLY A 298 -3.74 -7.94 -9.92
CA GLY A 298 -5.07 -8.48 -10.18
C GLY A 298 -5.94 -8.54 -8.92
N GLY A 299 -5.34 -8.86 -7.76
CA GLY A 299 -6.05 -8.90 -6.48
C GLY A 299 -6.57 -7.52 -6.05
N ALA A 300 -5.71 -6.49 -6.13
CA ALA A 300 -6.10 -5.13 -5.80
C ALA A 300 -7.15 -4.55 -6.78
N ILE A 301 -6.99 -4.80 -8.09
CA ILE A 301 -7.95 -4.39 -9.13
C ILE A 301 -9.32 -5.05 -8.90
N GLY A 302 -9.32 -6.37 -8.63
CA GLY A 302 -10.55 -7.12 -8.36
C GLY A 302 -11.25 -6.64 -7.10
N ALA A 303 -10.51 -6.44 -6.01
CA ALA A 303 -11.05 -5.92 -4.76
C ALA A 303 -11.64 -4.51 -4.92
N TRP A 304 -10.96 -3.62 -5.67
CA TRP A 304 -11.50 -2.30 -5.98
C TRP A 304 -12.81 -2.39 -6.76
N THR A 305 -12.83 -3.22 -7.82
CA THR A 305 -14.00 -3.40 -8.68
C THR A 305 -15.20 -3.93 -7.88
N ALA A 306 -14.96 -4.93 -7.02
CA ALA A 306 -15.99 -5.48 -6.15
C ALA A 306 -16.51 -4.42 -5.16
N ALA A 307 -15.61 -3.73 -4.45
CA ALA A 307 -16.00 -2.70 -3.49
C ALA A 307 -16.81 -1.56 -4.14
N ALA A 308 -16.34 -1.04 -5.28
CA ALA A 308 -17.03 0.02 -6.01
C ALA A 308 -18.42 -0.45 -6.50
N SER A 309 -18.50 -1.67 -7.03
CA SER A 309 -19.77 -2.24 -7.52
C SER A 309 -20.77 -2.44 -6.39
N THR A 310 -20.31 -2.87 -5.21
CA THR A 310 -21.15 -3.04 -4.02
C THR A 310 -21.61 -1.69 -3.46
N MET A 311 -20.80 -0.63 -3.53
CA MET A 311 -21.18 0.68 -2.98
C MET A 311 -22.09 1.52 -3.89
N LYS A 312 -21.98 1.42 -5.23
CA LYS A 312 -22.52 2.43 -6.17
C LYS A 312 -24.02 2.74 -6.07
N SER A 313 -24.81 1.82 -5.54
CA SER A 313 -26.28 1.88 -5.52
C SER A 313 -26.87 1.84 -4.12
N ALA A 314 -26.01 1.88 -3.09
CA ALA A 314 -26.45 1.93 -1.71
C ALA A 314 -26.95 3.35 -1.35
N PRO A 315 -27.91 3.48 -0.42
CA PRO A 315 -28.33 4.78 0.11
C PRO A 315 -27.18 5.48 0.84
N PHE A 316 -27.17 6.81 0.84
CA PHE A 316 -26.15 7.61 1.53
C PHE A 316 -26.42 7.73 3.04
N THR A 317 -26.43 6.57 3.70
CA THR A 317 -26.56 6.36 5.14
C THR A 317 -25.77 5.09 5.52
N ASN A 318 -25.71 4.71 6.80
CA ASN A 318 -25.12 3.43 7.18
C ASN A 318 -25.91 2.25 6.56
N SER A 319 -25.21 1.38 5.83
CA SER A 319 -25.76 0.15 5.24
C SER A 319 -24.79 -1.03 5.39
N ILE A 320 -25.31 -2.26 5.32
CA ILE A 320 -24.49 -3.48 5.34
C ILE A 320 -23.68 -3.61 4.03
N GLU A 321 -24.28 -3.23 2.89
CA GLU A 321 -23.62 -3.21 1.57
C GLU A 321 -22.31 -2.40 1.63
N VAL A 322 -22.37 -1.18 2.17
CA VAL A 322 -21.21 -0.28 2.20
C VAL A 322 -20.29 -0.60 3.39
N GLY A 323 -20.86 -0.77 4.58
CA GLY A 323 -20.09 -0.89 5.82
C GLY A 323 -19.52 -2.29 6.09
N THR A 324 -20.09 -3.35 5.49
CA THR A 324 -19.62 -4.76 5.65
C THR A 324 -19.10 -5.30 4.33
N GLU A 325 -19.99 -5.44 3.34
CA GLU A 325 -19.72 -6.25 2.15
C GLU A 325 -18.64 -5.62 1.28
N ALA A 326 -18.71 -4.30 1.05
CA ALA A 326 -17.72 -3.59 0.24
C ALA A 326 -16.34 -3.46 0.91
N VAL A 327 -16.26 -3.60 2.25
CA VAL A 327 -14.99 -3.50 2.99
C VAL A 327 -14.30 -4.85 3.12
N GLY A 328 -15.05 -5.95 3.09
CA GLY A 328 -14.57 -7.28 3.49
C GLY A 328 -13.31 -7.78 2.76
N GLY A 329 -13.17 -7.49 1.47
CA GLY A 329 -12.01 -7.90 0.68
C GLY A 329 -10.78 -6.98 0.77
N SER A 330 -10.92 -5.80 1.38
CA SER A 330 -9.90 -4.75 1.29
C SER A 330 -8.60 -5.10 2.01
N GLY A 331 -8.69 -5.67 3.22
CA GLY A 331 -7.52 -5.99 4.03
C GLY A 331 -6.62 -7.05 3.37
N ALA A 332 -7.22 -8.12 2.84
CA ALA A 332 -6.48 -9.18 2.15
C ALA A 332 -5.78 -8.66 0.88
N ALA A 333 -6.44 -7.78 0.12
CA ALA A 333 -5.85 -7.20 -1.08
C ALA A 333 -4.65 -6.28 -0.76
N LEU A 334 -4.76 -5.46 0.29
CA LEU A 334 -3.67 -4.59 0.74
C LEU A 334 -2.48 -5.41 1.28
N ALA A 335 -2.75 -6.47 2.06
CA ALA A 335 -1.72 -7.36 2.58
C ALA A 335 -0.99 -8.10 1.45
N ALA A 336 -1.73 -8.70 0.51
CA ALA A 336 -1.14 -9.41 -0.62
C ALA A 336 -0.26 -8.50 -1.48
N LEU A 337 -0.65 -7.24 -1.67
CA LEU A 337 0.19 -6.26 -2.35
C LEU A 337 1.44 -5.90 -1.54
N SER A 338 1.31 -5.76 -0.22
CA SER A 338 2.46 -5.54 0.67
C SER A 338 3.48 -6.67 0.57
N ASP A 339 3.02 -7.92 0.51
CA ASP A 339 3.89 -9.09 0.28
C ASP A 339 4.56 -9.04 -1.10
N ALA A 340 3.82 -8.65 -2.14
CA ALA A 340 4.39 -8.47 -3.47
C ALA A 340 5.46 -7.37 -3.54
N VAL A 341 5.29 -6.28 -2.78
CA VAL A 341 6.32 -5.24 -2.65
C VAL A 341 7.57 -5.82 -1.99
N GLN A 342 7.44 -6.60 -0.91
CA GLN A 342 8.57 -7.27 -0.25
C GLN A 342 9.28 -8.26 -1.18
N LEU A 343 8.54 -9.02 -1.99
CA LEU A 343 9.12 -9.87 -3.03
C LEU A 343 9.90 -9.05 -4.07
N ALA A 344 9.36 -7.91 -4.51
CA ALA A 344 10.06 -7.00 -5.41
C ALA A 344 11.34 -6.44 -4.77
N GLN A 345 11.32 -6.12 -3.47
CA GLN A 345 12.51 -5.66 -2.74
C GLN A 345 13.65 -6.69 -2.80
N VAL A 346 13.35 -7.97 -2.52
CA VAL A 346 14.38 -9.03 -2.56
C VAL A 346 14.85 -9.34 -3.98
N LEU A 347 13.96 -9.27 -4.97
CA LEU A 347 14.29 -9.50 -6.38
C LEU A 347 15.18 -8.39 -6.94
N VAL A 348 14.82 -7.12 -6.75
CA VAL A 348 15.64 -5.98 -7.19
C VAL A 348 16.98 -5.97 -6.47
N SER A 349 17.00 -6.29 -5.17
CA SER A 349 18.25 -6.40 -4.40
C SER A 349 19.13 -7.56 -4.87
N GLY A 350 18.52 -8.66 -5.31
CA GLY A 350 19.21 -9.89 -5.71
C GLY A 350 19.61 -9.94 -7.18
N ALA A 351 18.98 -9.17 -8.07
CA ALA A 351 19.27 -9.17 -9.50
C ALA A 351 20.75 -8.86 -9.77
N GLN A 352 21.39 -9.65 -10.62
CA GLN A 352 22.78 -9.50 -11.02
C GLN A 352 22.83 -9.20 -12.53
N PRO A 353 23.04 -7.93 -12.93
CA PRO A 353 23.13 -7.60 -14.35
C PRO A 353 24.45 -8.11 -14.95
N ASP A 354 24.36 -8.73 -16.11
CA ASP A 354 25.51 -9.07 -16.95
C ASP A 354 25.85 -7.85 -17.83
N ALA A 355 26.78 -7.03 -17.33
CA ALA A 355 27.19 -5.80 -18.00
C ALA A 355 27.80 -6.05 -19.38
N ALA A 356 28.49 -7.19 -19.58
CA ALA A 356 29.10 -7.53 -20.86
C ALA A 356 28.01 -7.89 -21.88
N ARG A 357 27.05 -8.74 -21.49
CA ARG A 357 25.91 -9.10 -22.34
C ARG A 357 25.02 -7.89 -22.67
N MET A 358 24.73 -7.04 -21.69
CA MET A 358 23.96 -5.82 -21.91
C MET A 358 24.67 -4.84 -22.86
N LEU A 359 25.98 -4.64 -22.69
CA LEU A 359 26.77 -3.78 -23.58
C LEU A 359 26.84 -4.36 -25.00
N GLN A 360 27.12 -5.66 -25.14
CA GLN A 360 27.12 -6.36 -26.43
C GLN A 360 25.78 -6.14 -27.15
N ARG A 361 24.66 -6.38 -26.46
CA ARG A 361 23.33 -6.21 -27.06
C ARG A 361 22.98 -4.76 -27.40
N THR A 362 23.69 -3.80 -26.82
CA THR A 362 23.55 -2.37 -27.17
C THR A 362 24.28 -2.04 -28.48
N GLY A 363 25.38 -2.74 -28.79
CA GLY A 363 26.06 -2.62 -30.09
C GLY A 363 25.25 -3.25 -31.21
N GLU A 364 24.67 -4.42 -30.93
CA GLU A 364 23.77 -5.13 -31.83
C GLU A 364 22.41 -4.42 -32.00
N GLY A 365 21.70 -4.69 -33.10
CA GLY A 365 20.33 -4.23 -33.30
C GLY A 365 20.20 -2.76 -33.69
N PHE A 366 21.30 -2.14 -34.16
CA PHE A 366 21.33 -0.79 -34.73
C PHE A 366 20.85 0.33 -33.78
N VAL A 367 20.98 0.12 -32.47
CA VAL A 367 20.49 0.99 -31.38
C VAL A 367 21.07 2.42 -31.43
N THR A 368 22.22 2.60 -32.09
CA THR A 368 22.88 3.90 -32.30
C THR A 368 22.36 4.70 -33.49
N ALA A 369 21.46 4.14 -34.32
CA ALA A 369 20.96 4.77 -35.55
C ALA A 369 20.42 6.19 -35.34
N THR A 370 19.57 6.38 -34.31
CA THR A 370 19.02 7.71 -33.98
C THR A 370 20.11 8.70 -33.58
N VAL A 371 21.14 8.22 -32.86
CA VAL A 371 22.27 9.08 -32.45
C VAL A 371 23.08 9.52 -33.66
N ILE A 372 23.28 8.63 -34.63
CA ILE A 372 23.95 8.95 -35.90
C ILE A 372 23.14 9.97 -36.70
N ALA A 373 21.82 9.76 -36.84
CA ALA A 373 20.94 10.71 -37.53
C ALA A 373 20.99 12.10 -36.87
N ASN A 374 20.97 12.16 -35.54
CA ASN A 374 21.09 13.42 -34.79
C ASN A 374 22.45 14.11 -35.01
N ARG A 375 23.54 13.36 -35.23
CA ARG A 375 24.85 13.93 -35.54
C ARG A 375 24.90 14.54 -36.94
N LEU A 376 24.33 13.88 -37.95
CA LEU A 376 24.15 14.48 -39.28
C LEU A 376 23.32 15.76 -39.21
N VAL A 377 22.28 15.80 -38.36
CA VAL A 377 21.52 17.03 -38.11
C VAL A 377 22.37 18.13 -37.51
N ARG A 378 23.24 17.81 -36.54
CA ARG A 378 24.21 18.78 -35.98
C ARG A 378 25.19 19.31 -37.03
N GLN A 379 25.45 18.56 -38.10
CA GLN A 379 26.26 18.97 -39.26
C GLN A 379 25.46 19.74 -40.32
N GLY A 380 24.17 20.01 -40.09
CA GLY A 380 23.31 20.81 -40.97
C GLY A 380 22.45 20.00 -41.94
N VAL A 381 22.52 18.66 -41.91
CA VAL A 381 21.65 17.79 -42.73
C VAL A 381 20.22 17.83 -42.18
N PRO A 382 19.18 18.13 -42.98
CA PRO A 382 17.80 18.05 -42.49
C PRO A 382 17.46 16.65 -41.94
N PHE A 383 16.75 16.56 -40.82
CA PHE A 383 16.51 15.29 -40.12
C PHE A 383 15.92 14.19 -41.01
N ARG A 384 15.02 14.52 -41.95
CA ARG A 384 14.46 13.53 -42.86
C ARG A 384 15.50 12.96 -43.81
N ALA A 385 16.42 13.77 -44.32
CA ALA A 385 17.54 13.30 -45.14
C ALA A 385 18.49 12.44 -44.31
N ALA A 386 18.89 12.90 -43.12
CA ALA A 386 19.71 12.12 -42.19
C ALA A 386 19.10 10.76 -41.84
N HIS A 387 17.81 10.73 -41.52
CA HIS A 387 17.05 9.52 -41.24
C HIS A 387 17.02 8.57 -42.46
N HIS A 388 16.85 9.08 -43.68
CA HIS A 388 16.90 8.26 -44.89
C HIS A 388 18.28 7.67 -45.13
N THR A 389 19.36 8.45 -44.97
CA THR A 389 20.75 7.97 -45.08
C THR A 389 21.01 6.84 -44.08
N VAL A 390 20.70 7.08 -42.79
CA VAL A 390 20.89 6.05 -41.75
C VAL A 390 20.01 4.83 -42.00
N GLY A 391 18.75 5.03 -42.41
CA GLY A 391 17.84 3.93 -42.71
C GLY A 391 18.30 3.07 -43.90
N ALA A 392 18.94 3.66 -44.91
CA ALA A 392 19.56 2.92 -46.00
C ALA A 392 20.78 2.12 -45.52
N ALA A 393 21.61 2.69 -44.64
CA ALA A 393 22.74 1.98 -44.03
C ALA A 393 22.28 0.80 -43.15
N VAL A 394 21.22 0.98 -42.35
CA VAL A 394 20.59 -0.11 -41.58
C VAL A 394 20.13 -1.22 -42.51
N ARG A 395 19.42 -0.87 -43.59
CA ARG A 395 18.93 -1.86 -44.57
C ARG A 395 20.08 -2.66 -45.17
N ALA A 396 21.13 -1.98 -45.64
CA ALA A 396 22.28 -2.63 -46.24
C ALA A 396 22.99 -3.58 -45.25
N ALA A 397 23.14 -3.17 -43.99
CA ALA A 397 23.70 -4.00 -42.94
C ALA A 397 22.84 -5.26 -42.68
N VAL A 398 21.52 -5.10 -42.58
CA VAL A 398 20.59 -6.22 -42.44
C VAL A 398 20.66 -7.18 -43.63
N ASP A 399 20.66 -6.65 -44.85
CA ASP A 399 20.74 -7.47 -46.08
C ASP A 399 22.07 -8.23 -46.17
N ALA A 400 23.14 -7.70 -45.57
CA ALA A 400 24.45 -8.35 -45.44
C ALA A 400 24.54 -9.35 -44.26
N GLY A 401 23.49 -9.47 -43.44
CA GLY A 401 23.49 -10.33 -42.25
C GLY A 401 24.23 -9.73 -41.04
N GLU A 402 24.57 -8.45 -41.09
CA GLU A 402 25.23 -7.73 -40.01
C GLU A 402 24.24 -7.31 -38.93
N THR A 403 24.74 -7.15 -37.70
CA THR A 403 23.93 -6.72 -36.54
C THR A 403 24.32 -5.35 -36.01
N GLU A 404 25.39 -4.77 -36.55
CA GLU A 404 25.90 -3.45 -36.18
C GLU A 404 25.93 -2.53 -37.41
N LEU A 405 25.88 -1.21 -37.18
CA LEU A 405 26.00 -0.24 -38.26
C LEU A 405 27.46 -0.04 -38.66
N PRO A 406 27.80 -0.08 -39.95
CA PRO A 406 29.11 0.34 -40.42
C PRO A 406 29.29 1.86 -40.25
N ALA A 407 30.52 2.33 -40.43
CA ALA A 407 30.81 3.76 -40.49
C ALA A 407 29.98 4.43 -41.60
N ILE A 408 29.32 5.55 -41.26
CA ILE A 408 28.56 6.36 -42.22
C ILE A 408 29.52 7.43 -42.77
N ALA A 409 29.74 7.40 -44.09
CA ALA A 409 30.72 8.25 -44.77
C ALA A 409 30.42 9.76 -44.63
N GLU A 410 29.14 10.10 -44.48
CA GLU A 410 28.64 11.46 -44.32
C GLU A 410 28.92 12.05 -42.93
N LEU A 411 29.44 11.27 -41.98
CA LEU A 411 29.87 11.79 -40.68
C LEU A 411 31.29 12.37 -40.75
N ASP A 412 31.45 13.66 -40.41
CA ASP A 412 32.76 14.33 -40.28
C ASP A 412 33.70 13.72 -39.23
N ALA A 413 33.20 12.91 -38.30
CA ALA A 413 33.97 12.30 -37.22
C ALA A 413 33.45 10.90 -36.88
N PRO A 414 34.33 9.98 -36.46
CA PRO A 414 33.92 8.64 -36.05
C PRO A 414 32.98 8.69 -34.83
N MET A 415 32.10 7.68 -34.75
CA MET A 415 31.24 7.51 -33.59
C MET A 415 32.10 7.19 -32.35
N PRO A 416 31.92 7.91 -31.22
CA PRO A 416 32.61 7.57 -29.99
C PRO A 416 32.05 6.25 -29.40
N PRO A 417 32.74 5.65 -28.42
CA PRO A 417 32.24 4.46 -27.72
C PRO A 417 30.83 4.66 -27.17
N ILE A 418 30.03 3.59 -27.14
CA ILE A 418 28.61 3.63 -26.74
C ILE A 418 28.41 4.33 -25.39
N GLY A 419 29.29 4.11 -24.41
CA GLY A 419 29.21 4.79 -23.11
C GLY A 419 29.25 6.33 -23.20
N ALA A 420 30.03 6.88 -24.13
CA ALA A 420 30.05 8.32 -24.38
C ALA A 420 28.76 8.79 -25.06
N LEU A 421 28.20 7.98 -25.97
CA LEU A 421 26.90 8.28 -26.59
C LEU A 421 25.76 8.33 -25.57
N VAL A 422 25.82 7.52 -24.52
CA VAL A 422 24.87 7.57 -23.40
C VAL A 422 25.01 8.89 -22.65
N ALA A 423 26.24 9.33 -22.37
CA ALA A 423 26.51 10.59 -21.68
C ALA A 423 26.07 11.83 -22.49
N GLU A 424 26.20 11.79 -23.83
CA GLU A 424 25.79 12.89 -24.72
C GLU A 424 24.27 13.08 -24.84
N GLN A 425 23.46 12.14 -24.35
CA GLN A 425 22.00 12.28 -24.30
C GLN A 425 21.59 13.05 -23.04
N ASP A 426 22.04 14.30 -22.95
CA ASP A 426 22.00 15.15 -21.77
C ASP A 426 20.85 16.17 -21.77
N ARG A 427 19.77 15.90 -22.50
CA ARG A 427 18.61 16.79 -22.62
C ARG A 427 17.32 16.05 -22.37
N GLY A 428 16.33 16.76 -21.83
CA GLY A 428 14.95 16.26 -21.70
C GLY A 428 14.78 15.15 -20.66
N GLY A 429 15.68 15.05 -19.69
CA GLY A 429 15.74 13.96 -18.71
C GLY A 429 16.42 12.71 -19.24
N GLY A 430 17.25 12.81 -20.29
CA GLY A 430 17.97 11.69 -20.88
C GLY A 430 19.04 11.08 -19.96
N PRO A 431 19.66 9.95 -20.36
CA PRO A 431 20.60 9.23 -19.50
C PRO A 431 21.89 10.00 -19.20
N GLY A 432 22.25 11.03 -19.98
CA GLY A 432 23.32 11.97 -19.65
C GLY A 432 23.03 12.84 -18.42
N GLU A 433 21.75 13.05 -18.10
CA GLU A 433 21.28 13.79 -16.91
C GLU A 433 20.97 12.87 -15.72
N HIS A 434 21.37 11.59 -15.77
CA HIS A 434 21.01 10.58 -14.76
C HIS A 434 21.34 11.01 -13.33
N SER A 435 22.50 11.64 -13.12
CA SER A 435 22.91 12.11 -11.78
C SER A 435 21.92 13.13 -11.19
N ALA A 436 21.39 14.05 -12.00
CA ALA A 436 20.42 15.04 -11.56
C ALA A 436 19.06 14.39 -11.26
N ALA A 437 18.59 13.49 -12.13
CA ALA A 437 17.35 12.75 -11.93
C ALA A 437 17.41 11.86 -10.67
N TRP A 438 18.55 11.20 -10.43
CA TRP A 438 18.78 10.39 -9.23
C TRP A 438 18.77 11.26 -7.97
N ALA A 439 19.46 12.41 -7.98
CA ALA A 439 19.48 13.33 -6.84
C ALA A 439 18.07 13.85 -6.51
N ALA A 440 17.26 14.20 -7.53
CA ALA A 440 15.87 14.60 -7.34
C ALA A 440 15.03 13.46 -6.74
N ALA A 441 15.22 12.22 -7.19
CA ALA A 441 14.52 11.05 -6.65
C ALA A 441 14.93 10.75 -5.19
N VAL A 442 16.19 10.95 -4.83
CA VAL A 442 16.69 10.83 -3.44
C VAL A 442 16.10 11.92 -2.54
N ALA A 443 15.98 13.16 -3.03
CA ALA A 443 15.29 14.22 -2.30
C ALA A 443 13.82 13.89 -2.06
N GLY A 444 13.14 13.33 -3.08
CA GLY A 444 11.77 12.81 -2.93
C GLY A 444 11.66 11.70 -1.88
N LEU A 445 12.57 10.71 -1.92
CA LEU A 445 12.65 9.66 -0.90
C LEU A 445 12.81 10.25 0.52
N ALA A 446 13.67 11.27 0.68
CA ALA A 446 13.90 11.93 1.96
C ALA A 446 12.63 12.65 2.47
N ASP A 447 11.87 13.31 1.60
CA ASP A 447 10.57 13.92 1.94
C ASP A 447 9.58 12.85 2.44
N HIS A 448 9.41 11.77 1.67
CA HIS A 448 8.52 10.67 2.07
C HIS A 448 8.93 10.06 3.41
N ALA A 449 10.24 9.86 3.64
CA ALA A 449 10.75 9.30 4.89
C ALA A 449 10.54 10.27 6.08
N SER A 450 10.68 11.57 5.87
CA SER A 450 10.40 12.59 6.89
C SER A 450 8.93 12.59 7.28
N TRP A 451 8.04 12.61 6.28
CA TRP A 451 6.60 12.52 6.47
C TRP A 451 6.19 11.24 7.22
N PHE A 452 6.79 10.10 6.86
CA PHE A 452 6.51 8.82 7.50
C PHE A 452 6.91 8.81 8.98
N ARG A 453 8.12 9.30 9.31
CA ARG A 453 8.59 9.42 10.70
C ARG A 453 7.68 10.32 11.54
N ALA A 454 7.24 11.45 10.98
CA ALA A 454 6.31 12.35 11.67
C ALA A 454 4.97 11.67 11.97
N ARG A 455 4.42 10.92 11.00
CA ARG A 455 3.17 10.17 11.19
C ARG A 455 3.30 9.07 12.24
N GLU A 456 4.37 8.29 12.20
CA GLU A 456 4.62 7.26 13.22
C GLU A 456 4.82 7.86 14.62
N ALA A 457 5.53 8.99 14.71
CA ALA A 457 5.71 9.70 15.97
C ALA A 457 4.37 10.17 16.55
N ALA A 458 3.51 10.75 15.72
CA ALA A 458 2.15 11.15 16.11
C ALA A 458 1.30 9.96 16.57
N SER A 459 1.34 8.84 15.83
CA SER A 459 0.62 7.62 16.20
C SER A 459 1.10 7.07 17.54
N ARG A 460 2.42 6.99 17.76
CA ARG A 460 2.99 6.51 19.03
C ARG A 460 2.67 7.46 20.19
N ALA A 461 2.62 8.77 19.94
CA ALA A 461 2.25 9.75 20.95
C ALA A 461 0.80 9.58 21.39
N ALA A 462 -0.14 9.41 20.44
CA ALA A 462 -1.54 9.17 20.75
C ALA A 462 -1.75 7.85 21.52
N SER A 463 -1.08 6.76 21.13
CA SER A 463 -1.15 5.50 21.87
C SER A 463 -0.65 5.65 23.32
N ARG A 464 0.48 6.34 23.53
CA ARG A 464 0.97 6.62 24.90
C ARG A 464 0.00 7.47 25.70
N ALA A 465 -0.56 8.53 25.10
CA ALA A 465 -1.52 9.39 25.77
C ALA A 465 -2.79 8.63 26.18
N LEU A 466 -3.26 7.70 25.35
CA LEU A 466 -4.35 6.80 25.69
C LEU A 466 -3.98 5.86 26.85
N ASP A 467 -2.82 5.21 26.78
CA ASP A 467 -2.37 4.29 27.83
C ASP A 467 -2.18 5.02 29.19
N GLU A 468 -1.63 6.23 29.17
CA GLU A 468 -1.47 7.09 30.36
C GLU A 468 -2.84 7.48 30.94
N ALA A 469 -3.77 7.96 30.10
CA ALA A 469 -5.12 8.32 30.55
C ALA A 469 -5.87 7.13 31.14
N VAL A 470 -5.73 5.94 30.53
CA VAL A 470 -6.31 4.69 31.04
C VAL A 470 -5.75 4.33 32.41
N HIS A 471 -4.43 4.33 32.58
CA HIS A 471 -3.81 4.02 33.87
C HIS A 471 -4.20 5.03 34.96
N ASP A 472 -4.22 6.33 34.65
CA ASP A 472 -4.59 7.36 35.62
C ASP A 472 -6.05 7.25 36.06
N LEU A 473 -6.96 6.97 35.14
CA LEU A 473 -8.38 6.85 35.50
C LEU A 473 -8.66 5.56 36.29
N ILE A 474 -7.99 4.44 35.97
CA ILE A 474 -8.07 3.21 36.79
C ILE A 474 -7.60 3.50 38.22
N ARG A 475 -6.44 4.17 38.38
CA ARG A 475 -5.86 4.47 39.70
C ARG A 475 -6.74 5.41 40.53
N THR A 476 -7.24 6.49 39.92
CA THR A 476 -8.06 7.49 40.61
C THR A 476 -9.48 6.98 40.91
N GLY A 477 -10.07 6.22 39.98
CA GLY A 477 -11.38 5.59 40.16
C GLY A 477 -11.41 4.53 41.25
N ALA A 478 -10.29 3.85 41.53
CA ALA A 478 -10.19 2.92 42.66
C ALA A 478 -10.17 3.62 44.04
N THR A 479 -9.90 4.93 44.08
CA THR A 479 -9.78 5.73 45.31
C THR A 479 -10.94 6.69 45.56
N ALA A 480 -11.85 6.83 44.59
CA ALA A 480 -13.05 7.66 44.65
C ALA A 480 -14.24 6.82 45.11
#